data_AF-A0A7W7BQL6-F1
#
_entry.id   AF-A0A7W7BQL6-F1
#
_cell.length_a   1.000
_cell.length_b   1.000
_cell.length_c   1.000
_cell.angle_alpha   90.00
_cell.angle_beta   90.00
_cell.angle_gamma   90.00
#
_symmetry.space_group_name_H-M   'P 1'
#
loop_
_entity.id
_entity.type
_entity.pdbx_description
1 polymer ?
#
loop_
_entity_poly.entity_id
_entity_poly.type
_entity_poly.pdbx_seq_one_letter_code
_entity_poly.pdbx_strand_id
1 'polypeptide(L)'
;MNPGVYPISADSPVGRVRIHVGDTESQGELLPPVPGQVNYAVWSDAALEAYLTTAGGNELRAAAHAVNTLAIAYAQQGRVGVRADDLQLTMPDRGAPLAEIAERLYRSADAADAAAADDVFTFAPAPKRRYTCV
;
A
#
# COMPACT_ATOMS: atom_id res chain seq x y z
N MET A 1 -13.53 -14.19 -0.79
CA MET A 1 -12.76 -14.43 0.46
C MET A 1 -11.36 -13.90 0.22
N ASN A 2 -10.79 -13.28 1.25
CA ASN A 2 -9.50 -12.62 1.23
C ASN A 2 -8.56 -13.35 2.19
N PRO A 3 -8.01 -14.50 1.79
CA PRO A 3 -7.12 -15.26 2.66
C PRO A 3 -5.82 -14.50 2.94
N GLY A 4 -5.35 -14.58 4.17
CA GLY A 4 -4.01 -14.12 4.53
C GLY A 4 -3.52 -14.73 5.84
N VAL A 5 -2.20 -14.62 6.07
CA VAL A 5 -1.48 -15.19 7.20
C VAL A 5 -1.79 -14.43 8.49
N TYR A 6 -2.10 -15.16 9.56
CA TYR A 6 -2.40 -14.61 10.88
C TYR A 6 -1.62 -15.35 11.98
N PRO A 7 -1.04 -14.65 12.98
CA PRO A 7 -1.02 -13.19 13.16
C PRO A 7 -0.17 -12.47 12.10
N ILE A 8 -0.45 -11.18 11.89
CA ILE A 8 0.28 -10.34 10.94
C ILE A 8 1.73 -10.22 11.40
N SER A 9 2.68 -10.53 10.51
CA SER A 9 4.11 -10.38 10.76
C SER A 9 4.61 -9.07 10.18
N ALA A 10 5.18 -8.20 11.03
CA ALA A 10 5.86 -6.98 10.59
C ALA A 10 7.20 -7.25 9.89
N ASP A 11 7.72 -8.47 9.99
CA ASP A 11 8.95 -8.88 9.30
C ASP A 11 8.68 -9.30 7.84
N SER A 12 7.42 -9.62 7.51
CA SER A 12 7.00 -9.92 6.14
C SER A 12 6.68 -8.64 5.34
N PRO A 13 7.18 -8.49 4.10
CA PRO A 13 6.79 -7.38 3.22
C PRO A 13 5.27 -7.25 3.06
N VAL A 14 4.57 -8.38 2.87
CA VAL A 14 3.10 -8.41 2.76
C VAL A 14 2.44 -7.92 4.04
N GLY A 15 2.96 -8.33 5.20
CA GLY A 15 2.45 -7.90 6.50
C GLY A 15 2.66 -6.40 6.73
N ARG A 16 3.80 -5.84 6.31
CA ARG A 16 4.04 -4.39 6.37
C ARG A 16 3.10 -3.60 5.47
N VAL A 17 2.87 -4.05 4.23
CA VAL A 17 1.88 -3.42 3.34
C VAL A 17 0.49 -3.49 3.97
N ARG A 18 0.10 -4.63 4.53
CA ARG A 18 -1.19 -4.82 5.20
C ARG A 18 -1.39 -3.82 6.35
N ILE A 19 -0.34 -3.57 7.12
CA ILE A 19 -0.34 -2.56 8.18
C ILE A 19 -0.50 -1.15 7.60
N HIS A 20 0.22 -0.81 6.52
CA HIS A 20 0.13 0.51 5.88
C HIS A 20 -1.26 0.81 5.31
N VAL A 21 -1.96 -0.20 4.77
CA VAL A 21 -3.33 -0.03 4.25
C VAL A 21 -4.41 -0.16 5.32
N GLY A 22 -4.05 -0.54 6.55
CA GLY A 22 -4.97 -0.66 7.68
C GLY A 22 -5.90 -1.88 7.66
N ASP A 23 -5.65 -2.88 6.81
CA ASP A 23 -6.45 -4.10 6.70
C ASP A 23 -5.95 -5.18 7.69
N THR A 24 -5.95 -4.82 8.97
CA THR A 24 -5.36 -5.62 10.06
C THR A 24 -6.38 -6.49 10.79
N GLU A 25 -7.68 -6.22 10.61
CA GLU A 25 -8.75 -6.91 11.31
C GLU A 25 -9.14 -8.22 10.59
N SER A 26 -9.21 -9.30 11.36
CA SER A 26 -9.78 -10.56 10.88
C SER A 26 -11.31 -10.47 10.82
N GLN A 27 -11.88 -10.84 9.68
CA GLN A 27 -13.33 -11.03 9.47
C GLN A 27 -13.79 -12.45 9.85
N GLY A 28 -12.94 -13.24 10.51
CA GLY A 28 -13.22 -14.61 10.91
C GLY A 28 -12.39 -15.65 10.18
N GLU A 29 -12.73 -16.92 10.42
CA GLU A 29 -12.04 -18.06 9.82
C GLU A 29 -12.36 -18.21 8.33
N LEU A 30 -11.41 -18.80 7.59
CA LEU A 30 -11.65 -19.21 6.21
C LEU A 30 -12.64 -20.39 6.17
N LEU A 31 -13.35 -20.53 5.04
CA LEU A 31 -14.23 -21.66 4.78
C LEU A 31 -13.80 -22.34 3.48
N PRO A 32 -13.18 -23.54 3.52
CA PRO A 32 -12.85 -24.32 4.72
C PRO A 32 -11.72 -23.70 5.59
N PRO A 33 -11.65 -24.01 6.90
CA PRO A 33 -10.59 -23.49 7.78
C PRO A 33 -9.20 -23.96 7.34
N VAL A 34 -8.24 -23.03 7.32
CA VAL A 34 -6.83 -23.30 7.02
C VAL A 34 -5.99 -22.83 8.22
N PRO A 35 -5.18 -23.70 8.86
CA PRO A 35 -4.35 -23.31 9.98
C PRO A 35 -3.41 -22.14 9.64
N GLY A 36 -3.36 -21.14 10.51
CA GLY A 36 -2.50 -19.96 10.34
C GLY A 36 -3.02 -18.94 9.32
N GLN A 37 -4.26 -19.08 8.83
CA GLN A 37 -4.88 -18.11 7.93
C GLN A 37 -6.25 -17.65 8.41
N VAL A 38 -6.60 -16.41 8.08
CA VAL A 38 -7.90 -15.79 8.33
C VAL A 38 -8.42 -15.11 7.08
N ASN A 39 -9.71 -14.74 7.11
CA ASN A 39 -10.31 -13.90 6.08
C ASN A 39 -10.16 -12.42 6.47
N TYR A 40 -9.52 -11.62 5.62
CA TYR A 40 -9.39 -10.17 5.82
C TYR A 40 -10.53 -9.38 5.17
N ALA A 41 -10.65 -8.09 5.50
CA ALA A 41 -11.77 -7.27 5.06
C ALA A 41 -11.69 -6.94 3.57
N VAL A 42 -10.51 -6.52 3.09
CA VAL A 42 -10.40 -5.92 1.75
C VAL A 42 -9.45 -6.69 0.84
N TRP A 43 -8.25 -7.04 1.31
CA TRP A 43 -7.21 -7.63 0.46
C TRP A 43 -6.79 -9.01 0.93
N SER A 44 -6.58 -9.93 -0.01
CA SER A 44 -5.85 -11.17 0.23
C SER A 44 -4.34 -10.93 0.21
N ASP A 45 -3.56 -11.82 0.83
CA ASP A 45 -2.10 -11.74 0.79
C ASP A 45 -1.56 -11.85 -0.64
N ALA A 46 -2.19 -12.66 -1.49
CA ALA A 46 -1.84 -12.76 -2.90
C ALA A 46 -2.06 -11.43 -3.67
N ALA A 47 -3.12 -10.69 -3.34
CA ALA A 47 -3.35 -9.37 -3.92
C ALA A 47 -2.28 -8.37 -3.48
N LEU A 48 -1.91 -8.38 -2.19
CA LEU A 48 -0.85 -7.52 -1.67
C LEU A 48 0.52 -7.86 -2.27
N GLU A 49 0.83 -9.15 -2.46
CA GLU A 49 2.03 -9.62 -3.14
C GLU A 49 2.11 -9.12 -4.60
N ALA A 50 0.98 -9.10 -5.31
CA ALA A 50 0.92 -8.56 -6.67
C ALA A 50 1.24 -7.05 -6.72
N TYR A 51 0.73 -6.28 -5.76
CA TYR A 51 1.06 -4.86 -5.64
C TYR A 51 2.54 -4.65 -5.26
N LEU A 52 3.09 -5.46 -4.36
CA LEU A 52 4.51 -5.45 -4.02
C LEU A 52 5.40 -5.71 -5.23
N THR A 53 5.05 -6.73 -6.01
CA THR A 53 5.78 -7.09 -7.24
C THR A 53 5.76 -5.92 -8.22
N THR A 54 4.60 -5.30 -8.42
CA THR A 54 4.43 -4.15 -9.32
C THR A 54 5.20 -2.92 -8.83
N ALA A 55 5.27 -2.73 -7.52
CA ALA A 55 5.99 -1.63 -6.87
C ALA A 55 7.51 -1.83 -6.77
N GLY A 56 8.06 -2.91 -7.34
CA GLY A 56 9.50 -3.21 -7.25
C GLY A 56 9.95 -3.53 -5.82
N GLY A 57 9.05 -4.04 -4.98
CA GLY A 57 9.32 -4.34 -3.57
C GLY A 57 9.22 -3.15 -2.62
N ASN A 58 8.92 -1.94 -3.11
CA ASN A 58 8.66 -0.79 -2.23
C ASN A 58 7.26 -0.91 -1.61
N GLU A 59 7.22 -1.10 -0.30
CA GLU A 59 6.00 -1.35 0.48
C GLU A 59 5.04 -0.16 0.50
N LEU A 60 5.56 1.07 0.59
CA LEU A 60 4.75 2.28 0.59
C LEU A 60 4.10 2.49 -0.78
N ARG A 61 4.85 2.23 -1.85
CA ARG A 61 4.35 2.31 -3.23
C ARG A 61 3.33 1.19 -3.50
N ALA A 62 3.55 0.00 -2.98
CA ALA A 62 2.57 -1.11 -3.04
C ALA A 62 1.27 -0.76 -2.32
N ALA A 63 1.36 -0.20 -1.10
CA ALA A 63 0.20 0.28 -0.36
C ALA A 63 -0.54 1.38 -1.12
N ALA A 64 0.19 2.32 -1.75
CA ALA A 64 -0.39 3.36 -2.58
C ALA A 64 -1.19 2.79 -3.77
N HIS A 65 -0.65 1.78 -4.47
CA HIS A 65 -1.36 1.08 -5.54
C HIS A 65 -2.64 0.39 -5.04
N ALA A 66 -2.58 -0.29 -3.90
CA ALA A 66 -3.72 -0.98 -3.30
C ALA A 66 -4.85 0.01 -2.94
N VAL A 67 -4.52 1.10 -2.24
CA VAL A 67 -5.48 2.13 -1.83
C VAL A 67 -6.04 2.88 -3.04
N ASN A 68 -5.22 3.18 -4.06
CA ASN A 68 -5.69 3.83 -5.28
C ASN A 68 -6.68 2.94 -6.05
N THR A 69 -6.42 1.64 -6.12
CA THR A 69 -7.34 0.70 -6.77
C THR A 69 -8.69 0.64 -6.03
N LEU A 70 -8.66 0.67 -4.70
CA LEU A 70 -9.86 0.77 -3.87
C LEU A 70 -10.60 2.10 -4.09
N ALA A 71 -9.89 3.21 -4.17
CA ALA A 71 -10.44 4.54 -4.45
C ALA A 71 -11.21 4.55 -5.79
N ILE A 72 -10.61 3.96 -6.84
CA ILE A 72 -11.24 3.82 -8.16
C ILE A 72 -12.52 2.98 -8.06
N ALA A 73 -12.50 1.87 -7.33
CA ALA A 73 -13.68 1.02 -7.16
C ALA A 73 -14.83 1.78 -6.47
N TYR A 74 -14.55 2.54 -5.40
CA TYR A 74 -15.57 3.36 -4.73
C TYR A 74 -16.07 4.51 -5.60
N ALA A 75 -15.19 5.16 -6.37
CA ALA A 75 -15.59 6.22 -7.29
C ALA A 75 -16.53 5.70 -8.40
N GLN A 76 -16.39 4.44 -8.81
CA GLN A 76 -17.30 3.79 -9.75
C GLN A 76 -18.65 3.46 -9.11
N GLN A 77 -18.65 2.99 -7.85
CA GLN A 77 -19.88 2.68 -7.11
C GLN A 77 -20.71 3.93 -6.77
N GLY A 78 -20.07 5.03 -6.39
CA GLY A 78 -20.74 6.29 -6.04
C GLY A 78 -21.53 6.93 -7.19
N ARG A 79 -21.32 6.48 -8.44
CA ARG A 79 -22.07 6.94 -9.61
C ARG A 79 -23.44 6.26 -9.78
N VAL A 80 -23.69 5.16 -9.07
CA VAL A 80 -24.97 4.43 -9.14
C VAL A 80 -25.94 5.02 -8.11
N GLY A 81 -26.56 6.14 -8.46
CA GLY A 81 -27.71 6.65 -7.70
C GLY A 81 -28.93 5.78 -7.96
N VAL A 82 -29.44 5.08 -6.96
CA VAL A 82 -30.70 4.37 -7.08
C VAL A 82 -31.82 5.42 -6.96
N ARG A 83 -32.48 5.69 -8.09
CA ARG A 83 -33.71 6.48 -8.14
C ARG A 83 -34.88 5.51 -8.21
N ALA A 84 -35.63 5.41 -7.11
CA ALA A 84 -37.01 4.95 -7.13
C ALA A 84 -37.92 6.18 -7.05
N ASP A 85 -39.15 6.09 -7.56
CA ASP A 85 -40.02 7.22 -7.94
C ASP A 85 -40.10 8.42 -6.96
N ASP A 86 -39.87 8.22 -5.65
CA ASP A 86 -39.80 9.28 -4.62
C ASP A 86 -38.55 9.24 -3.70
N LEU A 87 -37.59 8.33 -3.93
CA LEU A 87 -36.42 8.15 -3.07
C LEU A 87 -35.12 8.17 -3.89
N GLN A 88 -34.26 9.14 -3.60
CA GLN A 88 -32.88 9.17 -4.09
C GLN A 88 -31.92 8.89 -2.93
N LEU A 89 -31.38 7.67 -2.89
CA LEU A 89 -30.26 7.33 -2.00
C LEU A 89 -28.95 7.63 -2.73
N THR A 90 -28.18 8.58 -2.22
CA THR A 90 -26.83 8.86 -2.70
C THR A 90 -25.84 8.23 -1.73
N MET A 91 -25.04 7.27 -2.21
CA MET A 91 -23.92 6.74 -1.42
C MET A 91 -22.89 7.85 -1.23
N PRO A 92 -22.35 8.08 -0.03
CA PRO A 92 -21.29 9.07 0.17
C PRO A 92 -20.05 8.68 -0.63
N ASP A 93 -19.48 9.65 -1.36
CA ASP A 93 -18.28 9.42 -2.15
C ASP A 93 -17.07 9.18 -1.23
N ARG A 94 -16.59 7.94 -1.22
CA ARG A 94 -15.37 7.53 -0.50
C ARG A 94 -14.13 7.50 -1.41
N GLY A 95 -14.30 7.70 -2.71
CA GLY A 95 -13.21 7.64 -3.68
C GLY A 95 -12.20 8.76 -3.47
N ALA A 96 -12.66 10.01 -3.33
CA ALA A 96 -11.76 11.15 -3.18
C ALA A 96 -10.87 11.11 -1.91
N PRO A 97 -11.39 10.83 -0.70
CA PRO A 97 -10.54 10.67 0.49
C PRO A 97 -9.51 9.53 0.36
N LEU A 98 -9.88 8.41 -0.26
CA LEU A 98 -8.96 7.30 -0.50
C LEU A 98 -7.87 7.67 -1.52
N ALA A 99 -8.21 8.42 -2.57
CA ALA A 99 -7.23 8.92 -3.54
C ALA A 99 -6.20 9.84 -2.88
N GLU A 100 -6.61 10.70 -1.94
CA GLU A 100 -5.70 11.56 -1.17
C GLU A 100 -4.76 10.75 -0.26
N ILE A 101 -5.26 9.66 0.34
CA ILE A 101 -4.41 8.73 1.11
C ILE A 101 -3.37 8.07 0.20
N ALA A 102 -3.80 7.58 -0.98
CA ALA A 102 -2.89 6.97 -1.94
C ALA A 102 -1.80 7.97 -2.40
N GLU A 103 -2.16 9.22 -2.66
CA GLU A 103 -1.20 10.27 -3.04
C GLU A 103 -0.17 10.52 -1.94
N ARG A 104 -0.61 10.59 -0.67
CA ARG A 104 0.33 10.72 0.47
C ARG A 104 1.30 9.55 0.55
N LEU A 105 0.82 8.32 0.30
CA LEU A 105 1.69 7.14 0.29
C LEU A 105 2.71 7.18 -0.86
N TYR A 106 2.31 7.61 -2.06
CA TYR A 106 3.26 7.81 -3.16
C TYR A 106 4.34 8.84 -2.82
N ARG A 107 3.96 9.99 -2.26
CA ARG A 107 4.93 11.02 -1.85
C ARG A 107 5.91 10.49 -0.79
N SER A 108 5.42 9.71 0.18
CA SER A 108 6.28 9.07 1.18
C SER A 108 7.21 8.03 0.56
N ALA A 109 6.74 7.27 -0.43
CA ALA A 109 7.58 6.32 -1.16
C ALA A 109 8.68 7.04 -1.95
N ASP A 110 8.34 8.11 -2.68
CA ASP A 110 9.29 8.91 -3.45
C ASP A 110 10.34 9.57 -2.54
N ALA A 111 9.92 10.06 -1.37
CA ALA A 111 10.84 10.62 -0.37
C ALA A 111 11.81 9.57 0.19
N ALA A 112 11.32 8.35 0.46
CA ALA A 112 12.16 7.24 0.92
C ALA A 112 13.17 6.80 -0.15
N ASP A 113 12.72 6.70 -1.41
CA ASP A 113 13.57 6.36 -2.55
C ASP A 113 14.66 7.42 -2.78
N ALA A 114 14.32 8.71 -2.65
CA ALA A 114 15.28 9.81 -2.77
C ALA A 114 16.34 9.79 -1.64
N ALA A 115 15.91 9.58 -0.40
CA ALA A 115 16.84 9.48 0.73
C ALA A 115 17.81 8.30 0.59
N ALA A 116 17.33 7.15 0.11
CA ALA A 116 18.17 5.99 -0.16
C ALA A 116 19.19 6.24 -1.29
N ALA A 117 18.84 7.06 -2.29
CA ALA A 117 19.75 7.43 -3.36
C ALA A 117 20.90 8.33 -2.87
N ASP A 118 20.63 9.28 -1.96
CA ASP A 118 21.63 10.19 -1.42
C ASP A 118 22.73 9.45 -0.62
N ASP A 119 22.38 8.40 0.12
CA ASP A 119 23.33 7.59 0.89
C ASP A 119 24.35 6.87 -0.01
N VAL A 120 23.94 6.44 -1.21
CA VAL A 120 24.78 5.67 -2.14
C VAL A 120 25.87 6.52 -2.78
N PHE A 121 25.66 7.83 -2.94
CA PHE A 121 26.58 8.73 -3.65
C PHE A 121 27.48 9.57 -2.74
N THR A 122 27.81 9.08 -1.54
CA THR A 122 28.80 9.73 -0.68
C THR A 122 30.19 9.66 -1.32
N PHE A 123 30.56 10.67 -2.11
CA PHE A 123 31.89 10.82 -2.69
C PHE A 123 32.93 10.97 -1.56
N ALA A 124 33.81 9.97 -1.41
CA ALA A 124 34.96 10.11 -0.52
C ALA A 124 35.81 11.32 -0.97
N PRO A 125 36.23 12.21 -0.05
CA PRO A 125 37.05 13.36 -0.43
C PRO A 125 38.36 12.87 -1.05
N ALA A 126 38.65 13.34 -2.27
CA ALA A 126 39.86 12.99 -2.99
C ALA A 126 41.10 13.27 -2.12
N PRO A 127 42.10 12.37 -2.07
CA PRO A 127 43.30 12.60 -1.28
C PRO A 127 44.02 13.85 -1.78
N LYS A 128 44.21 14.84 -0.89
CA LYS A 128 45.01 16.04 -1.18
C LYS A 128 46.44 15.61 -1.49
N ARG A 129 46.81 15.55 -2.78
CA ARG A 129 48.22 15.43 -3.20
C ARG A 129 48.95 16.68 -2.72
N ARG A 130 49.76 16.55 -1.67
CA ARG A 130 50.77 17.55 -1.31
C ARG A 130 51.90 17.42 -2.31
N TYR A 131 51.98 18.35 -3.25
CA TYR A 131 53.18 18.49 -4.07
C TYR A 131 54.24 19.20 -3.22
N THR A 132 55.25 18.45 -2.77
CA THR A 132 56.50 19.02 -2.25
C THR A 132 57.37 19.38 -3.45
N CYS A 133 57.56 20.68 -3.69
CA CYS A 133 58.60 21.14 -4.61
C CYS A 133 59.97 20.84 -3.99
N VAL A 134 60.83 20.15 -4.74
CA VAL A 134 62.26 19.94 -4.46
C VAL A 134 63.06 20.92 -5.28
#